data_AF-A0A959DVV5-F1
#
_entry.id   AF-A0A959DVV5-F1
#
_cell.length_a   1.000
_cell.length_b   1.000
_cell.length_c   1.000
_cell.angle_alpha   90.00
_cell.angle_beta   90.00
_cell.angle_gamma   90.00
#
_symmetry.space_group_name_H-M   'P 1'
#
loop_
_entity.id
_entity.type
_entity.pdbx_description
1 polymer ?
#
loop_
_entity_poly.entity_id
_entity_poly.type
_entity_poly.pdbx_seq_one_letter_code
_entity_poly.pdbx_strand_id
1 'polypeptide(L)'
;MNHPIQCSLENTARITKLLSISSENRNQEWQSEFFAYLPNACFMAGDPQVTHGPDGFPYFELYYTPPGYSGNYYCIESILDTVLSQGLGISIHRQKGSAEWVFTYGDLLNYKLTQYFYQLPDIDPSPDYI
;
A
#
# COMPACT_ATOMS: atom_id res chain seq x y z
N MET A 1 2.19 -16.29 20.47
CA MET A 1 1.22 -16.89 19.54
C MET A 1 0.91 -15.82 18.49
N ASN A 2 1.52 -15.90 17.31
CA ASN A 2 1.19 -14.99 16.22
C ASN A 2 -0.19 -15.39 15.68
N HIS A 3 -1.18 -14.51 15.83
CA HIS A 3 -2.38 -14.64 15.02
C HIS A 3 -1.96 -14.58 13.55
N PRO A 4 -2.51 -15.42 12.66
CA PRO A 4 -2.36 -15.18 11.24
C PRO A 4 -2.87 -13.77 10.99
N ILE A 5 -2.02 -12.88 10.46
CA ILE A 5 -2.44 -11.54 10.10
C ILE A 5 -3.51 -11.70 9.03
N GLN A 6 -4.76 -11.49 9.40
CA GLN A 6 -5.88 -11.53 8.49
C GLN A 6 -6.19 -10.11 8.06
N CYS A 7 -6.37 -9.95 6.75
CA CYS A 7 -6.82 -8.71 6.16
C CYS A 7 -8.18 -8.27 6.75
N SER A 8 -8.47 -6.97 6.71
CA SER A 8 -9.70 -6.36 7.20
C SER A 8 -10.54 -5.82 6.05
N LEU A 9 -11.73 -6.40 5.85
CA LEU A 9 -12.72 -5.89 4.89
C LEU A 9 -13.24 -4.51 5.30
N GLU A 10 -13.26 -4.20 6.60
CA GLU A 10 -13.58 -2.86 7.08
C GLU A 10 -12.53 -1.85 6.60
N ASN A 11 -11.23 -2.20 6.70
CA ASN A 11 -10.16 -1.35 6.19
C ASN A 11 -10.28 -1.18 4.68
N THR A 12 -10.58 -2.25 3.93
CA THR A 12 -10.87 -2.17 2.48
C THR A 12 -11.98 -1.17 2.19
N ALA A 13 -13.09 -1.21 2.94
CA ALA A 13 -14.19 -0.27 2.76
C ALA A 13 -13.77 1.18 3.05
N ARG A 14 -12.98 1.40 4.10
CA ARG A 14 -12.45 2.73 4.46
C ARG A 14 -11.54 3.30 3.37
N ILE A 15 -10.54 2.54 2.91
CA ILE A 15 -9.63 3.01 1.84
C ILE A 15 -10.37 3.23 0.52
N THR A 16 -11.38 2.41 0.21
CA THR A 16 -12.19 2.58 -1.02
C THR A 16 -12.97 3.89 -0.96
N LYS A 17 -13.53 4.25 0.20
CA LYS A 17 -14.18 5.54 0.42
C LYS A 17 -13.18 6.70 0.33
N LEU A 18 -11.98 6.56 0.88
CA LEU A 18 -10.94 7.58 0.74
C LEU A 18 -10.54 7.80 -0.72
N LEU A 19 -10.46 6.73 -1.52
CA LEU A 19 -10.14 6.83 -2.95
C LEU A 19 -11.23 7.47 -3.81
N SER A 20 -12.46 7.62 -3.32
CA SER A 20 -13.50 8.39 -4.02
C SER A 20 -13.29 9.91 -3.90
N ILE A 21 -12.39 10.36 -3.02
CA ILE A 21 -12.00 11.77 -2.91
C ILE A 21 -11.02 12.08 -4.04
N SER A 22 -11.31 13.14 -4.81
CA SER A 22 -10.46 13.60 -5.91
C SER A 22 -9.06 13.98 -5.40
N SER A 23 -8.04 13.78 -6.22
CA SER A 23 -6.63 14.05 -5.86
C SER A 23 -6.42 15.45 -5.29
N GLU A 24 -7.09 16.46 -5.86
CA GLU A 24 -7.01 17.87 -5.44
C GLU A 24 -7.50 18.12 -4.01
N ASN A 25 -8.34 17.23 -3.47
CA ASN A 25 -8.93 17.34 -2.14
C ASN A 25 -8.28 16.41 -1.11
N ARG A 26 -7.20 15.69 -1.47
CA ARG A 26 -6.49 14.78 -0.58
C ARG A 26 -5.49 15.56 0.28
N ASN A 27 -5.92 15.94 1.47
CA ASN A 27 -5.12 16.68 2.44
C ASN A 27 -4.31 15.74 3.37
N GLN A 28 -3.70 16.29 4.42
CA GLN A 28 -2.91 15.53 5.39
C GLN A 28 -3.75 14.53 6.21
N GLU A 29 -4.98 14.89 6.56
CA GLU A 29 -5.91 13.99 7.26
C GLU A 29 -6.25 12.78 6.39
N TRP A 30 -6.53 13.01 5.10
CA TRP A 30 -6.73 11.95 4.11
C TRP A 30 -5.53 11.01 4.05
N GLN A 31 -4.29 11.55 3.99
CA GLN A 31 -3.08 10.73 3.94
C GLN A 31 -2.91 9.89 5.20
N SER A 32 -3.10 10.51 6.37
CA SER A 32 -3.02 9.85 7.68
C SER A 32 -4.00 8.68 7.77
N GLU A 33 -5.28 8.91 7.41
CA GLU A 33 -6.26 7.83 7.40
C GLU A 33 -5.94 6.75 6.36
N PHE A 34 -5.52 7.15 5.16
CA PHE A 34 -5.22 6.21 4.10
C PHE A 34 -4.13 5.24 4.53
N PHE A 35 -2.98 5.74 5.02
CA PHE A 35 -1.88 4.88 5.45
C PHE A 35 -2.14 4.15 6.77
N ALA A 36 -3.06 4.61 7.62
CA ALA A 36 -3.46 3.87 8.82
C ALA A 36 -4.24 2.58 8.48
N TYR A 37 -5.09 2.61 7.44
CA TYR A 37 -5.93 1.46 7.10
C TYR A 37 -5.33 0.56 6.00
N LEU A 38 -4.52 1.12 5.10
CA LEU A 38 -3.99 0.44 3.93
C LEU A 38 -3.21 -0.86 4.21
N PRO A 39 -2.29 -0.93 5.21
CA PRO A 39 -1.44 -2.12 5.41
C PRO A 39 -2.22 -3.42 5.61
N ASN A 40 -3.40 -3.29 6.24
CA ASN A 40 -4.26 -4.41 6.61
C ASN A 40 -5.50 -4.53 5.72
N ALA A 41 -5.66 -3.73 4.67
CA ALA A 41 -6.80 -3.88 3.77
C ALA A 41 -6.71 -5.18 2.95
N CYS A 42 -7.86 -5.77 2.64
CA CYS A 42 -7.99 -6.92 1.75
C CYS A 42 -7.81 -6.52 0.28
N PHE A 43 -6.93 -7.25 -0.40
CA PHE A 43 -6.68 -7.18 -1.83
C PHE A 43 -6.70 -8.59 -2.43
N MET A 44 -6.90 -8.67 -3.74
CA MET A 44 -6.62 -9.87 -4.53
C MET A 44 -5.24 -9.74 -5.17
N ALA A 45 -4.51 -10.84 -5.31
CA ALA A 45 -3.27 -10.85 -6.08
C ALA A 45 -3.57 -10.78 -7.58
N GLY A 46 -2.68 -10.15 -8.35
CA GLY A 46 -2.73 -10.16 -9.81
C GLY A 46 -2.47 -11.54 -10.42
N ASP A 47 -2.80 -11.65 -11.71
CA ASP A 47 -2.38 -12.77 -12.57
C ASP A 47 -1.81 -12.18 -13.87
N PRO A 48 -0.47 -12.16 -14.05
CA PRO A 48 0.55 -12.72 -13.16
C PRO A 48 0.67 -11.96 -11.82
N GLN A 49 1.17 -12.65 -10.77
CA GLN A 49 1.33 -12.05 -9.43
C GLN A 49 2.45 -11.01 -9.36
N VAL A 50 3.46 -11.13 -10.23
CA VAL A 50 4.59 -10.20 -10.29
C VAL A 50 4.69 -9.67 -11.72
N THR A 51 4.77 -8.35 -11.86
CA THR A 51 5.06 -7.69 -13.15
C THR A 51 6.25 -6.74 -13.01
N HIS A 52 6.76 -6.26 -14.14
CA HIS A 52 7.82 -5.25 -14.16
C HIS A 52 7.22 -3.90 -14.53
N GLY A 53 7.60 -2.87 -13.77
CA GLY A 53 7.27 -1.48 -14.07
C GLY A 53 7.97 -0.99 -15.35
N PRO A 54 7.66 0.22 -15.82
CA PRO A 54 8.31 0.82 -16.99
C PRO A 54 9.83 0.99 -16.82
N ASP A 55 10.31 1.04 -15.57
CA ASP A 55 11.71 1.08 -15.15
C ASP A 55 12.38 -0.30 -15.12
N GLY A 56 11.64 -1.37 -15.38
CA GLY A 56 12.11 -2.75 -15.26
C GLY A 56 12.20 -3.25 -13.81
N PHE A 57 11.69 -2.51 -12.82
CA PHE A 57 11.67 -2.96 -11.43
C PHE A 57 10.49 -3.91 -11.16
N PRO A 58 10.65 -4.99 -10.38
CA PRO A 58 9.58 -5.97 -10.17
C PRO A 58 8.63 -5.56 -9.03
N TYR A 59 7.33 -5.73 -9.26
CA TYR A 59 6.26 -5.39 -8.31
C TYR A 59 5.31 -6.57 -8.11
N PHE A 60 4.97 -6.85 -6.85
CA PHE A 60 3.85 -7.73 -6.51
C PHE A 60 2.54 -6.98 -6.73
N GLU A 61 1.67 -7.54 -7.55
CA GLU A 61 0.46 -6.90 -8.02
C GLU A 61 -0.71 -7.14 -7.06
N LEU A 62 -1.24 -6.06 -6.48
CA LEU A 62 -2.46 -6.08 -5.66
C LEU A 62 -3.59 -5.33 -6.35
N TYR A 63 -4.78 -5.91 -6.30
CA TYR A 63 -5.99 -5.30 -6.83
C TYR A 63 -7.07 -5.19 -5.76
N TYR A 64 -7.86 -4.12 -5.83
CA TYR A 64 -9.06 -4.00 -5.01
C TYR A 64 -10.03 -5.14 -5.30
N THR A 65 -10.63 -5.67 -4.23
CA THR A 65 -11.53 -6.81 -4.34
C THR A 65 -12.93 -6.36 -4.76
N PRO A 66 -13.49 -6.89 -5.86
CA PRO A 66 -14.87 -6.59 -6.21
C PRO A 66 -15.85 -7.16 -5.16
N PRO A 67 -17.06 -6.59 -5.02
CA PRO A 67 -18.11 -7.17 -4.18
C PRO A 67 -18.36 -8.64 -4.53
N GLY A 68 -18.37 -9.51 -3.52
CA GLY A 68 -18.61 -10.95 -3.71
C GLY A 68 -17.38 -11.76 -4.11
N TYR A 69 -16.16 -11.21 -4.05
CA TYR A 69 -14.94 -11.99 -4.24
C TYR A 69 -14.85 -13.14 -3.22
N SER A 70 -14.62 -14.36 -3.72
CA SER A 70 -14.59 -15.60 -2.94
C SER A 70 -13.20 -16.26 -2.90
N GLY A 71 -12.17 -15.60 -3.46
CA GLY A 71 -10.81 -16.09 -3.46
C GLY A 71 -10.02 -15.74 -2.20
N ASN A 72 -8.71 -15.95 -2.27
CA ASN A 72 -7.80 -15.63 -1.17
C ASN A 72 -7.54 -14.12 -1.12
N TYR A 73 -7.65 -13.56 0.08
CA TYR A 73 -7.29 -12.18 0.36
C TYR A 73 -5.82 -12.09 0.77
N TYR A 74 -5.20 -10.98 0.37
CA TYR A 74 -3.85 -10.58 0.77
C TYR A 74 -3.91 -9.17 1.36
N CYS A 75 -3.08 -8.88 2.34
CA CYS A 75 -2.80 -7.52 2.80
C CYS A 75 -1.29 -7.30 2.79
N ILE A 76 -0.87 -6.03 2.75
CA ILE A 76 0.55 -5.67 2.71
C ILE A 76 1.28 -6.32 3.89
N GLU A 77 0.71 -6.24 5.10
CA GLU A 77 1.28 -6.87 6.30
C GLU A 77 1.53 -8.37 6.14
N SER A 78 0.56 -9.11 5.58
CA SER A 78 0.68 -10.56 5.41
C SER A 78 1.76 -10.99 4.41
N ILE A 79 2.08 -10.14 3.43
CA ILE A 79 3.02 -10.46 2.35
C ILE A 79 4.35 -9.73 2.46
N LEU A 80 4.47 -8.79 3.40
CA LEU A 80 5.61 -7.85 3.51
C LEU A 80 6.95 -8.58 3.54
N ASP A 81 7.08 -9.59 4.40
CA ASP A 81 8.32 -10.37 4.56
C ASP A 81 8.68 -11.12 3.28
N THR A 82 7.67 -11.72 2.62
CA THR A 82 7.84 -12.46 1.37
C THR A 82 8.29 -11.52 0.26
N VAL A 83 7.62 -10.38 0.08
CA VAL A 83 7.92 -9.36 -0.93
C VAL A 83 9.32 -8.79 -0.73
N LEU A 84 9.68 -8.43 0.51
CA LEU A 84 11.01 -7.92 0.84
C LEU A 84 12.11 -8.97 0.65
N SER A 85 11.86 -10.24 0.97
CA SER A 85 12.85 -11.30 0.76
C SER A 85 13.17 -11.55 -0.72
N GLN A 86 12.24 -11.19 -1.61
CA GLN A 86 12.37 -11.35 -3.05
C GLN A 86 12.83 -10.06 -3.77
N GLY A 87 13.08 -8.97 -3.03
CA GLY A 87 13.51 -7.70 -3.62
C GLY A 87 12.42 -6.98 -4.41
N LEU A 88 11.15 -7.21 -4.07
CA LEU A 88 9.99 -6.70 -4.81
C LEU A 88 9.46 -5.38 -4.20
N GLY A 89 8.82 -4.57 -5.04
CA GLY A 89 7.87 -3.54 -4.61
C GLY A 89 6.44 -4.08 -4.57
N ILE A 90 5.48 -3.23 -4.23
CA ILE A 90 4.04 -3.51 -4.35
C ILE A 90 3.39 -2.45 -5.24
N SER A 91 2.60 -2.90 -6.22
CA SER A 91 1.73 -2.04 -7.03
C SER A 91 0.28 -2.32 -6.65
N ILE A 92 -0.50 -1.27 -6.43
CA ILE A 92 -1.93 -1.36 -6.06
C ILE A 92 -2.77 -0.77 -7.17
N HIS A 93 -3.79 -1.51 -7.59
CA HIS A 93 -4.62 -1.17 -8.75
C HIS A 93 -6.11 -1.26 -8.44
N ARG A 94 -6.89 -0.26 -8.82
CA ARG A 94 -8.37 -0.36 -8.81
C ARG A 94 -8.91 -1.28 -9.90
N GLN A 95 -8.26 -1.28 -11.06
CA GLN A 95 -8.59 -2.10 -12.23
C GLN A 95 -7.33 -2.34 -13.06
N LYS A 96 -7.39 -3.23 -14.04
CA LYS A 96 -6.26 -3.43 -14.98
C LYS A 96 -5.88 -2.10 -15.65
N GLY A 97 -4.59 -1.75 -15.61
CA GLY A 97 -4.09 -0.51 -16.19
C GLY A 97 -2.95 0.08 -15.36
N SER A 98 -2.97 1.40 -15.17
CA SER A 98 -2.00 2.11 -14.34
C SER A 98 -2.24 1.87 -12.86
N ALA A 99 -1.15 1.67 -12.12
CA ALA A 99 -1.20 1.59 -10.66
C ALA A 99 -1.76 2.89 -10.06
N GLU A 100 -2.65 2.71 -9.08
CA GLU A 100 -3.13 3.79 -8.22
C GLU A 100 -2.09 4.20 -7.20
N TRP A 101 -1.34 3.21 -6.71
CA TRP A 101 -0.28 3.41 -5.75
C TRP A 101 0.88 2.46 -6.03
N VAL A 102 2.10 2.95 -5.86
CA VAL A 102 3.30 2.15 -5.96
C VAL A 102 4.10 2.34 -4.68
N PHE A 103 4.42 1.23 -4.04
CA PHE A 103 5.41 1.16 -2.97
C PHE A 103 6.67 0.53 -3.53
N THR A 104 7.73 1.30 -3.57
CA THR A 104 9.06 0.80 -3.89
C THR A 104 9.53 -0.14 -2.78
N TYR A 105 10.58 -0.91 -3.05
CA TYR A 105 11.25 -1.69 -2.00
C TYR A 105 11.66 -0.83 -0.80
N GLY A 106 12.14 0.40 -1.07
CA GLY A 106 12.55 1.35 -0.02
C GLY A 106 11.39 1.74 0.89
N ASP A 107 10.21 2.02 0.33
CA ASP A 107 9.01 2.37 1.09
C ASP A 107 8.56 1.22 1.99
N LEU A 108 8.58 -0.01 1.46
CA LEU A 108 8.21 -1.21 2.20
C LEU A 108 9.23 -1.55 3.31
N LEU A 109 10.52 -1.37 3.03
CA LEU A 109 11.56 -1.54 4.03
C LEU A 109 11.43 -0.50 5.14
N ASN A 110 11.18 0.76 4.78
CA ASN A 110 10.94 1.83 5.74
C ASN A 110 9.71 1.51 6.62
N TYR A 111 8.62 1.06 6.00
CA TYR A 111 7.43 0.61 6.73
C TYR A 111 7.74 -0.53 7.69
N LYS A 112 8.48 -1.55 7.26
CA LYS A 112 8.87 -2.66 8.13
C LYS A 112 9.69 -2.20 9.35
N LEU A 113 10.57 -1.23 9.17
CA LEU A 113 11.46 -0.74 10.22
C LEU A 113 10.79 0.28 11.16
N THR A 114 9.89 1.11 10.63
CA THR A 114 9.38 2.29 11.35
C THR A 114 7.86 2.29 11.58
N GLN A 115 7.13 1.40 10.91
CA GLN A 115 5.66 1.39 10.82
C GLN A 115 5.07 2.60 10.07
N TYR A 116 5.91 3.34 9.32
CA TYR A 116 5.49 4.41 8.41
C TYR A 116 5.98 4.11 7.00
N PHE A 117 5.12 4.22 5.98
CA PHE A 117 5.55 4.08 4.58
C PHE A 117 6.48 5.21 4.17
N TYR A 118 6.07 6.44 4.48
CA TYR A 118 6.82 7.65 4.24
C TYR A 118 7.10 8.31 5.58
N GLN A 119 8.35 8.75 5.83
CA GLN A 119 8.56 9.76 6.86
C GLN A 119 7.81 11.00 6.39
N LEU A 120 6.82 11.46 7.16
CA LEU A 120 6.43 12.86 7.05
C LEU A 120 7.72 13.66 7.25
N PRO A 121 8.00 14.70 6.44
CA PRO A 121 9.10 15.58 6.79
C PRO A 121 8.85 15.99 8.24
N ASP A 122 9.81 15.71 9.12
CA ASP A 122 9.99 16.54 10.30
C ASP A 122 9.86 17.96 9.77
N ILE A 123 8.94 18.75 10.35
CA ILE A 123 8.84 20.19 10.06
C ILE A 123 10.28 20.68 10.03
N ASP A 124 10.82 20.97 8.85
CA ASP A 124 12.19 21.42 8.70
C ASP A 124 12.27 22.68 9.56
N PRO A 125 12.93 22.65 10.74
CA PRO A 125 13.20 23.87 11.43
C PRO A 125 14.33 24.45 10.60
N SER A 126 13.96 25.11 9.49
CA SER A 126 14.88 25.88 8.66
C SER A 126 15.85 26.53 9.63
N PRO A 127 17.15 26.18 9.60
CA PRO A 127 18.09 26.93 10.39
C PRO A 127 18.02 28.33 9.81
N ASP A 128 17.48 29.26 10.59
CA ASP A 128 17.58 30.68 10.28
C ASP A 128 19.08 30.96 10.10
N TYR A 129 19.52 31.04 8.85
CA TYR A 129 20.83 31.57 8.53
C TYR A 129 20.74 33.08 8.77
N ILE A 130 20.99 33.48 10.02
CA ILE A 130 21.29 34.86 10.43
C ILE A 130 22.76 35.14 10.09
#